data_AF-A0AAE9MZT2-F1
#
_entry.id   AF-A0AAE9MZT2-F1
#
_cell.length_a   1.000
_cell.length_b   1.000
_cell.length_c   1.000
_cell.angle_alpha   90.00
_cell.angle_beta   90.00
_cell.angle_gamma   90.00
#
_symmetry.space_group_name_H-M   'P 1'
#
loop_
_entity.id
_entity.type
_entity.pdbx_description
1 polymer ?
#
loop_
_entity_poly.entity_id
_entity_poly.type
_entity_poly.pdbx_seq_one_letter_code
_entity_poly.pdbx_strand_id
1 'polypeptide(L)'
;MFGMFKRKAIIQSIAHQVPIVLLREFGDKDVYLPDEVDKALTELGHDKLKDMARYQYAYGMFTSLASYEQLGLTEALGNHGYFQREVGKMLLNTPEPIDMHIYFELAQQHRFSKPSSDVAGEAGVVDSADGGY
;
A
#
# COMPACT_ATOMS: atom_id res chain seq x y z
N MET A 1 -16.75 -13.04 -12.41
CA MET A 1 -15.71 -12.15 -13.01
C MET A 1 -15.28 -10.99 -12.10
N PHE A 2 -15.52 -11.03 -10.77
CA PHE A 2 -15.29 -9.91 -9.83
C PHE A 2 -13.98 -9.98 -9.00
N GLY A 3 -13.18 -11.05 -9.14
CA GLY A 3 -12.01 -11.30 -8.26
C GLY A 3 -10.75 -10.50 -8.61
N MET A 4 -10.46 -10.30 -9.91
CA MET A 4 -9.21 -9.67 -10.35
C MET A 4 -9.14 -8.18 -10.01
N PHE A 5 -10.25 -7.46 -10.16
CA PHE A 5 -10.30 -6.02 -9.84
C PHE A 5 -10.11 -5.74 -8.35
N LYS A 6 -10.70 -6.57 -7.47
CA LYS A 6 -10.49 -6.48 -6.03
C LYS A 6 -9.03 -6.78 -5.65
N ARG A 7 -8.42 -7.81 -6.25
CA ARG A 7 -7.01 -8.16 -6.01
C ARG A 7 -6.06 -7.00 -6.35
N LYS A 8 -6.21 -6.40 -7.54
CA LYS A 8 -5.40 -5.25 -7.95
C LYS A 8 -5.56 -4.06 -6.99
N ALA A 9 -6.80 -3.71 -6.62
CA ALA A 9 -7.06 -2.61 -5.71
C ALA A 9 -6.46 -2.84 -4.30
N ILE A 10 -6.52 -4.08 -3.80
CA ILE A 10 -5.90 -4.43 -2.52
C ILE A 10 -4.38 -4.33 -2.61
N ILE A 11 -3.75 -4.90 -3.64
CA ILE A 11 -2.29 -4.85 -3.85
C ILE A 11 -1.80 -3.40 -3.97
N GLN A 12 -2.51 -2.55 -4.72
CA GLN A 12 -2.19 -1.12 -4.81
C GLN A 12 -2.35 -0.42 -3.45
N SER A 13 -3.44 -0.67 -2.74
CA SER A 13 -3.69 -0.11 -1.41
C SER A 13 -2.61 -0.50 -0.40
N ILE A 14 -2.13 -1.76 -0.46
CA ILE A 14 -1.04 -2.28 0.34
C ILE A 14 0.28 -1.57 -0.05
N ALA A 15 0.63 -1.57 -1.34
CA ALA A 15 1.86 -0.97 -1.85
C ALA A 15 2.02 0.52 -1.50
N HIS A 16 0.92 1.27 -1.37
CA HIS A 16 1.00 2.69 -1.05
C HIS A 16 1.05 3.00 0.45
N GLN A 17 0.48 2.15 1.31
CA GLN A 17 0.30 2.48 2.72
C GLN A 17 1.22 1.67 3.64
N VAL A 18 1.35 0.36 3.39
CA VAL A 18 2.09 -0.54 4.28
C VAL A 18 3.60 -0.22 4.29
N PRO A 19 4.26 0.05 3.13
CA PRO A 19 5.68 0.41 3.13
C PRO A 19 6.01 1.65 3.96
N ILE A 20 5.10 2.63 4.05
CA ILE A 20 5.31 3.84 4.85
C ILE A 20 5.41 3.49 6.33
N VAL A 21 4.52 2.62 6.81
CA VAL A 21 4.51 2.18 8.21
C VAL A 21 5.72 1.30 8.48
N LEU A 22 6.03 0.37 7.57
CA LEU A 22 7.19 -0.51 7.70
C LEU A 22 8.50 0.28 7.77
N LEU A 23 8.70 1.24 6.87
CA LEU A 23 9.88 2.11 6.86
C LEU A 23 9.99 2.96 8.13
N ARG A 24 8.86 3.45 8.65
CA ARG A 24 8.81 4.28 9.86
C ARG A 24 9.10 3.49 11.14
N GLU A 25 8.52 2.30 11.27
CA GLU A 25 8.59 1.49 12.50
C GLU A 25 9.85 0.62 12.55
N PHE A 26 10.26 0.07 11.41
CA PHE A 26 11.30 -0.98 11.34
C PHE A 26 12.51 -0.57 10.50
N GLY A 27 12.47 0.58 9.83
CA GLY A 27 13.55 1.08 8.98
C GLY A 27 13.56 0.47 7.58
N ASP A 28 14.59 0.83 6.81
CA ASP A 28 14.82 0.35 5.44
C ASP A 28 15.36 -1.09 5.48
N LYS A 29 14.60 -2.02 4.90
CA LYS A 29 14.95 -3.45 4.82
C LYS A 29 14.48 -4.00 3.48
N ASP A 30 15.20 -4.98 2.93
CA ASP A 30 14.77 -5.69 1.71
C ASP A 30 13.55 -6.59 1.95
N VAL A 31 13.43 -7.17 3.14
CA VAL A 31 12.33 -8.04 3.56
C VAL A 31 11.96 -7.80 5.02
N TYR A 32 10.69 -8.01 5.34
CA TYR A 32 10.11 -7.88 6.67
C TYR A 32 9.60 -9.22 7.18
N LEU A 33 9.54 -9.36 8.51
CA LEU A 33 8.96 -10.53 9.15
C LEU A 33 7.43 -10.47 9.10
N PRO A 34 6.73 -11.63 9.11
CA PRO A 34 5.27 -11.67 9.15
C PRO A 34 4.68 -10.82 10.28
N ASP A 35 5.26 -10.87 11.48
CA ASP A 35 4.84 -10.06 12.63
C ASP A 35 4.98 -8.55 12.39
N GLU A 36 6.01 -8.11 11.66
CA GLU A 36 6.21 -6.71 11.29
C GLU A 36 5.13 -6.25 10.32
N VAL A 37 4.77 -7.11 9.35
CA VAL A 37 3.70 -6.86 8.38
C VAL A 37 2.33 -6.85 9.05
N ASP A 38 2.07 -7.78 9.99
CA ASP A 38 0.85 -7.79 10.81
C ASP A 38 0.69 -6.45 11.54
N LYS A 39 1.76 -6.01 12.22
CA LYS A 39 1.74 -4.76 12.99
C LYS A 39 1.45 -3.56 12.09
N ALA A 40 2.09 -3.49 10.93
CA ALA A 40 1.86 -2.42 9.96
C ALA A 40 0.41 -2.39 9.44
N LEU A 41 -0.18 -3.55 9.14
CA LEU A 41 -1.57 -3.66 8.72
C LEU A 41 -2.56 -3.29 9.83
N THR A 42 -2.29 -3.73 11.06
CA THR A 42 -3.11 -3.40 12.23
C THR A 42 -3.07 -1.91 12.54
N GLU A 43 -1.91 -1.25 12.38
CA GLU A 43 -1.81 0.21 12.54
C GLU A 43 -2.66 0.97 11.51
N LEU A 44 -2.78 0.43 10.29
CA LEU A 44 -3.66 0.98 9.25
C LEU A 44 -5.15 0.68 9.48
N GLY A 45 -5.51 0.07 10.62
CA GLY A 45 -6.90 -0.25 10.98
C GLY A 45 -7.46 -1.48 10.27
N HIS A 46 -6.61 -2.33 9.68
CA HIS A 46 -7.03 -3.60 9.11
C HIS A 46 -7.10 -4.69 10.18
N ASP A 47 -8.12 -5.54 10.07
CA ASP A 47 -8.36 -6.65 10.98
C ASP A 47 -8.14 -7.97 10.23
N LYS A 48 -7.22 -8.80 10.75
CA LYS A 48 -6.81 -10.06 10.13
C LYS A 48 -7.96 -11.03 9.91
N LEU A 49 -8.95 -11.06 10.82
CA LEU A 49 -10.08 -11.97 10.74
C LEU A 49 -11.11 -11.51 9.68
N LYS A 50 -11.18 -10.20 9.43
CA LYS A 50 -12.08 -9.62 8.43
C LYS A 50 -11.47 -9.58 7.02
N ASP A 51 -10.16 -9.34 6.95
CA ASP A 51 -9.43 -9.10 5.70
C ASP A 51 -8.23 -10.03 5.51
N MET A 52 -8.40 -11.34 5.80
CA MET A 52 -7.36 -12.38 5.60
C MET A 52 -6.62 -12.26 4.25
N ALA A 53 -7.36 -12.00 3.17
CA ALA A 53 -6.77 -11.87 1.83
C ALA A 53 -5.75 -10.71 1.75
N ARG A 54 -6.02 -9.58 2.42
CA ARG A 54 -5.10 -8.42 2.46
C ARG A 54 -3.81 -8.79 3.20
N TYR A 55 -3.93 -9.52 4.30
CA TYR A 55 -2.77 -10.02 5.05
C TYR A 55 -1.95 -10.98 4.20
N GLN A 56 -2.59 -11.95 3.55
CA GLN A 56 -1.92 -12.88 2.63
C GLN A 56 -1.15 -12.14 1.52
N TYR A 57 -1.78 -11.16 0.85
CA TYR A 57 -1.10 -10.37 -0.18
C TYR A 57 0.06 -9.55 0.38
N ALA A 58 -0.10 -8.94 1.56
CA ALA A 58 0.97 -8.16 2.19
C ALA A 58 2.17 -9.04 2.57
N TYR A 59 1.94 -10.23 3.12
CA TYR A 59 3.02 -11.18 3.35
C TYR A 59 3.70 -11.57 2.04
N GLY A 60 2.91 -11.84 1.00
CA GLY A 60 3.40 -12.13 -0.33
C GLY A 60 4.29 -11.05 -0.93
N MET A 61 4.07 -9.79 -0.56
CA MET A 61 4.79 -8.64 -1.09
C MET A 61 6.04 -8.29 -0.28
N PHE A 62 5.98 -8.40 1.04
CA PHE A 62 7.00 -7.83 1.93
C PHE A 62 7.82 -8.87 2.70
N THR A 63 7.42 -10.14 2.69
CA THR A 63 8.15 -11.19 3.44
C THR A 63 9.10 -11.98 2.55
N SER A 64 10.06 -12.66 3.19
CA SER A 64 11.00 -13.53 2.49
C SER A 64 10.30 -14.76 1.89
N LEU A 65 10.93 -15.40 0.89
CA LEU A 65 10.45 -16.67 0.33
C LEU A 65 10.25 -17.74 1.42
N ALA A 66 11.15 -17.82 2.41
CA ALA A 66 11.03 -18.78 3.50
C ALA A 66 9.76 -18.54 4.33
N SER A 67 9.47 -17.28 4.65
CA SER A 67 8.25 -16.89 5.36
C SER A 67 7.00 -17.15 4.52
N TYR A 68 7.06 -16.90 3.21
CA TYR A 68 5.98 -17.17 2.28
C TYR A 68 5.57 -18.65 2.28
N GLU A 69 6.57 -19.54 2.24
CA GLU A 69 6.36 -20.98 2.26
C GLU A 69 5.87 -21.46 3.63
N GLN A 70 6.46 -20.95 4.73
CA GLN A 70 6.05 -21.28 6.10
C GLN A 70 4.60 -20.90 6.40
N LEU A 71 4.11 -19.79 5.82
CA LEU A 71 2.73 -19.33 5.96
C LEU A 71 1.74 -20.07 5.04
N GLY A 72 2.21 -21.02 4.23
CA GLY A 72 1.36 -21.76 3.29
C GLY A 72 0.78 -20.88 2.18
N LEU A 73 1.40 -19.73 1.88
CA LEU A 73 0.89 -18.80 0.87
C LEU A 73 0.93 -19.38 -0.53
N THR A 74 1.76 -20.40 -0.76
CA THR A 74 1.83 -21.12 -2.04
C THR A 74 0.47 -21.70 -2.46
N GLU A 75 -0.36 -22.14 -1.51
CA GLU A 75 -1.70 -22.67 -1.81
C GLU A 75 -2.71 -21.56 -2.12
N ALA A 76 -2.56 -20.40 -1.48
CA ALA A 76 -3.49 -19.28 -1.62
C ALA A 76 -3.16 -18.37 -2.82
N LEU A 77 -1.87 -18.14 -3.07
CA LEU A 77 -1.35 -17.13 -3.99
C LEU A 77 -0.52 -17.74 -5.14
N GLY A 78 -0.18 -19.03 -5.07
CA GLY A 78 0.66 -19.70 -6.04
C GLY A 78 2.15 -19.52 -5.76
N ASN A 79 2.99 -19.83 -6.75
CA ASN A 79 4.44 -19.71 -6.61
C ASN A 79 4.86 -18.26 -6.31
N HIS A 80 5.71 -18.05 -5.31
CA HIS A 80 6.19 -16.73 -4.89
C HIS A 80 6.76 -15.89 -6.05
N GLY A 81 7.58 -16.47 -6.92
CA GLY A 81 8.15 -15.77 -8.08
C GLY A 81 7.09 -15.39 -9.12
N TYR A 82 6.06 -16.22 -9.30
CA TYR A 82 4.94 -15.88 -10.18
C TYR A 82 4.09 -14.76 -9.57
N PHE A 83 3.82 -14.83 -8.27
CA PHE A 83 3.09 -13.80 -7.53
C PHE A 83 3.81 -12.45 -7.61
N GLN A 84 5.12 -12.40 -7.39
CA GLN A 84 5.93 -11.18 -7.50
C GLN A 84 5.84 -10.54 -8.89
N ARG A 85 5.87 -11.35 -9.96
CA ARG A 85 5.67 -10.85 -11.34
C ARG A 85 4.24 -10.35 -11.58
N GLU A 86 3.24 -11.01 -11.01
CA GLU A 86 1.86 -10.50 -11.07
C GLU A 86 1.74 -9.15 -10.38
N VAL A 87 2.36 -8.97 -9.23
CA VAL A 87 2.39 -7.68 -8.52
C VAL A 87 3.12 -6.62 -9.35
N GLY A 88 4.27 -6.95 -9.95
CA GLY A 88 4.98 -6.17 -10.99
C GLY A 88 4.04 -5.64 -12.06
N LYS A 89 3.31 -6.56 -12.68
CA LYS A 89 2.38 -6.25 -13.76
C LYS A 89 1.20 -5.40 -13.28
N MET A 90 0.73 -5.59 -12.05
CA MET A 90 -0.40 -4.85 -11.51
C MET A 90 -0.03 -3.42 -11.09
N LEU A 91 1.18 -3.20 -10.58
CA LEU A 91 1.62 -1.90 -10.07
C LEU A 91 2.29 -1.05 -11.14
N LEU A 92 3.18 -1.64 -11.94
CA LEU A 92 4.06 -0.92 -12.87
C LEU A 92 3.83 -1.33 -14.33
N ASN A 93 2.97 -2.33 -14.57
CA ASN A 93 2.78 -2.94 -15.89
C ASN A 93 4.07 -3.55 -16.46
N THR A 94 4.99 -3.95 -15.58
CA THR A 94 6.26 -4.61 -15.93
C THR A 94 6.21 -6.11 -15.59
N PRO A 95 6.91 -6.97 -16.36
CA PRO A 95 6.99 -8.40 -16.08
C PRO A 95 8.07 -8.78 -15.05
N GLU A 96 8.80 -7.79 -14.53
CA GLU A 96 9.91 -7.98 -13.60
C GLU A 96 9.42 -8.01 -12.15
N PRO A 97 10.09 -8.77 -11.27
CA PRO A 97 9.82 -8.70 -9.83
C PRO A 97 10.09 -7.28 -9.31
N ILE A 98 9.35 -6.90 -8.28
CA ILE A 98 9.47 -5.57 -7.66
C ILE A 98 10.37 -5.67 -6.43
N ASP A 99 11.37 -4.79 -6.36
CA ASP A 99 12.20 -4.62 -5.16
C ASP A 99 11.54 -3.70 -4.12
N MET A 100 11.96 -3.85 -2.85
CA MET A 100 11.38 -3.07 -1.76
C MET A 100 11.49 -1.55 -1.97
N HIS A 101 12.60 -1.10 -2.55
CA HIS A 101 12.83 0.30 -2.91
C HIS A 101 11.71 0.88 -3.80
N ILE A 102 11.21 0.10 -4.75
CA ILE A 102 10.13 0.52 -5.64
C ILE A 102 8.81 0.67 -4.86
N TYR A 103 8.55 -0.18 -3.86
CA TYR A 103 7.40 -0.01 -2.97
C TYR A 103 7.49 1.30 -2.18
N PHE A 104 8.69 1.68 -1.71
CA PHE A 104 8.88 2.97 -1.04
C PHE A 104 8.68 4.15 -1.99
N GLU A 105 9.20 4.09 -3.21
CA GLU A 105 8.99 5.13 -4.22
C GLU A 105 7.50 5.30 -4.56
N LEU A 106 6.79 4.19 -4.80
CA LEU A 106 5.34 4.20 -5.05
C LEU A 106 4.56 4.81 -3.88
N ALA A 107 4.92 4.45 -2.65
CA ALA A 107 4.29 4.99 -1.45
C ALA A 107 4.53 6.50 -1.28
N GLN A 108 5.72 6.98 -1.65
CA GLN A 108 6.03 8.42 -1.65
C GLN A 108 5.25 9.16 -2.74
N GLN A 109 5.21 8.66 -3.97
CA GLN A 109 4.45 9.27 -5.07
C GLN A 109 2.96 9.40 -4.73
N HIS A 110 2.38 8.42 -4.03
CA HIS A 110 1.00 8.47 -3.58
C HIS A 110 0.77 9.48 -2.45
N ARG A 111 1.77 9.74 -1.60
CA ARG A 111 1.69 10.83 -0.61
C ARG A 111 1.67 12.21 -1.27
N PHE A 112 2.41 12.40 -2.35
CA PHE A 112 2.43 13.65 -3.12
C PHE A 112 1.25 13.78 -4.09
N SER A 113 0.59 12.67 -4.46
CA SER A 113 -0.56 12.66 -5.38
C SER A 113 -1.92 12.72 -4.69
N LYS A 114 -1.99 13.05 -3.40
CA LYS A 114 -3.28 13.41 -2.79
C LYS A 114 -3.69 14.75 -3.41
N PRO A 115 -4.75 14.85 -4.24
CA PRO A 115 -5.33 16.16 -4.48
C PRO A 115 -5.82 16.63 -3.12
N SER A 116 -5.32 17.79 -2.69
CA SER A 116 -5.96 18.59 -1.66
C SER A 116 -7.35 18.95 -2.17
N SER A 117 -8.34 18.07 -1.98
CA SER A 117 -9.76 18.43 -2.05
C SER A 117 -10.16 19.05 -0.71
N ASP A 118 -9.42 20.08 -0.32
CA ASP A 118 -9.77 21.07 0.68
C ASP A 118 -9.61 22.43 -0.01
N VAL A 119 -10.50 22.70 -0.97
CA VAL A 119 -10.89 24.08 -1.27
C VAL A 119 -12.25 24.29 -0.61
N ALA A 120 -12.22 24.21 0.73
CA ALA A 120 -13.27 24.76 1.57
C ALA A 120 -13.29 26.28 1.33
N GLY A 121 -14.48 26.79 1.06
CA GLY A 121 -14.67 28.14 0.55
C GLY A 121 -14.25 29.23 1.53
N GLU A 122 -13.70 30.30 0.98
CA GLU A 122 -13.75 31.64 1.56
C GLU A 122 -14.02 32.64 0.42
N ALA A 123 -15.28 32.71 -0.01
CA ALA A 123 -15.81 33.89 -0.69
C ALA A 123 -16.45 34.79 0.37
N GLY A 124 -15.64 35.23 1.33
CA GLY A 124 -15.96 36.37 2.19
C GLY A 124 -15.48 37.63 1.50
N VAL A 125 -16.28 38.16 0.56
CA VAL A 125 -16.13 39.55 0.12
C VAL A 125 -16.41 40.41 1.34
N VAL A 126 -15.33 40.95 1.91
CA VAL A 126 -15.39 42.08 2.82
C VAL A 126 -15.76 43.31 1.98
N ASP A 127 -17.04 43.70 2.04
CA ASP A 127 -17.46 45.03 1.60
C ASP A 127 -16.95 46.03 2.64
N SER A 128 -15.73 46.52 2.44
CA SER A 128 -15.17 47.61 3.22
C SER A 128 -15.84 48.91 2.78
N ALA A 129 -16.82 49.33 3.57
CA ALA A 129 -17.26 50.70 3.66
C ALA A 129 -16.10 51.60 4.12
N ASP A 130 -15.74 52.59 3.31
CA ASP A 130 -15.11 53.86 3.70
C ASP A 130 -15.26 54.82 2.50
N GLY A 131 -15.79 56.03 2.56
CA GLY A 131 -15.99 56.87 3.72
C GLY A 131 -15.60 58.33 3.48
N GLY A 132 -15.91 58.92 2.31
CA GLY A 132 -15.97 60.38 2.10
C GLY A 132 -14.63 61.14 2.03
N TYR A 133 -14.56 62.17 1.16
CA TYR A 133 -14.49 63.61 1.48
C TYR A 133 -14.91 64.39 0.23
#